data_AF-A0A8S3Z622-F1
#
_entry.id   AF-A0A8S3Z622-F1
#
_cell.length_a   1.000
_cell.length_b   1.000
_cell.length_c   1.000
_cell.angle_alpha   90.00
_cell.angle_beta   90.00
_cell.angle_gamma   90.00
#
_symmetry.space_group_name_H-M   'P 1'
#
loop_
_entity.id
_entity.type
_entity.pdbx_description
1 polymer ?
#
loop_
_entity_poly.entity_id
_entity_poly.type
_entity_poly.pdbx_seq_one_letter_code
_entity_poly.pdbx_strand_id
1 'polypeptide(L)'
;SRSPPLRQHSTTEYLPYMIHSRSPPGLLPLFPSYSLCRLGPSNQYSHMMGLDMPGFLPGSNFLLPWDIPVKSEQEKWPTVSETFGAVKKRQLRKLTKVAAEGVEPVTSVRVFLGMEYECPRGHRFFCSGPDKVIKVSSNSIVKDNASRLVQMDMPLYTACHYKQPKGCMAQMMRIYIVTPCDVANCPPVRVQINPYIQPCPAPCPQFHPGLDSPLELPQDGIWVLRLPHIYRDENQTYLMPNDHNCYLLKGMFTYRIL
;
A
#
# COMPACT_ATOMS: atom_id res chain seq x y z
N SER A 1 13.98 -21.16 50.54
CA SER A 1 13.70 -19.81 50.02
C SER A 1 14.15 -19.74 48.57
N ARG A 2 13.23 -19.53 47.62
CA ARG A 2 13.63 -19.22 46.23
C ARG A 2 13.99 -17.74 46.19
N SER A 3 15.25 -17.44 45.91
CA SER A 3 15.65 -16.08 45.56
C SER A 3 14.81 -15.61 44.36
N PRO A 4 14.29 -14.38 44.37
CA PRO A 4 13.65 -13.83 43.19
C PRO A 4 14.68 -13.82 42.05
N PRO A 5 14.28 -14.12 40.81
CA PRO A 5 15.20 -14.01 39.69
C PRO A 5 15.71 -12.57 39.63
N LEU A 6 17.05 -12.41 39.63
CA LEU A 6 17.66 -11.11 39.37
C LEU A 6 17.12 -10.63 38.03
N ARG A 7 16.38 -9.51 38.02
CA ARG A 7 16.03 -8.84 36.76
C ARG A 7 17.33 -8.45 36.08
N GLN A 8 17.73 -9.23 35.08
CA GLN A 8 18.78 -8.83 34.17
C GLN A 8 18.22 -7.64 33.39
N HIS A 9 18.76 -6.44 33.63
CA HIS A 9 18.43 -5.29 32.80
C HIS A 9 18.83 -5.64 31.37
N SER A 10 17.90 -5.49 30.41
CA SER A 10 18.23 -5.63 29.00
C SER A 10 19.41 -4.70 28.70
N THR A 11 20.52 -5.26 28.22
CA THR A 11 21.72 -4.49 27.83
C THR A 11 21.58 -3.87 26.45
N THR A 12 20.40 -3.99 25.82
CA THR A 12 20.11 -3.34 24.54
C THR A 12 20.02 -1.84 24.78
N GLU A 13 21.02 -1.10 24.28
CA GLU A 13 20.89 0.34 24.13
C GLU A 13 19.74 0.61 23.16
N TYR A 14 18.82 1.48 23.55
CA TYR A 14 17.69 1.89 22.73
C TYR A 14 17.86 3.35 22.30
N LEU A 15 17.44 3.67 21.09
CA LEU A 15 17.40 5.05 20.61
C LEU A 15 16.29 5.80 21.37
N PRO A 16 16.59 6.95 22.03
CA PRO A 16 15.57 7.76 22.70
C PRO A 16 14.69 8.56 21.72
N TYR A 17 14.99 8.46 20.43
CA TYR A 17 14.30 9.07 19.30
C TYR A 17 13.87 7.98 18.30
N MET A 18 13.19 8.36 17.23
CA MET A 18 12.70 7.40 16.23
C MET A 18 13.81 6.99 15.27
N ILE A 19 13.76 5.77 14.74
CA ILE A 19 14.72 5.35 13.70
C ILE A 19 14.56 6.21 12.44
N HIS A 20 15.70 6.64 11.89
CA HIS A 20 15.83 7.35 10.62
C HIS A 20 17.13 7.00 9.90
N SER A 21 17.30 7.51 8.69
CA SER A 21 18.42 7.26 7.77
C SER A 21 19.82 7.66 8.26
N ARG A 22 19.93 8.26 9.45
CA ARG A 22 21.20 8.65 10.09
C ARG A 22 21.40 7.98 11.45
N SER A 23 20.43 7.19 11.90
CA SER A 23 20.53 6.45 13.16
C SER A 23 21.62 5.36 13.03
N PRO A 24 22.33 5.05 14.13
CA PRO A 24 23.27 3.93 14.13
C PRO A 24 22.56 2.60 13.79
N PRO A 25 23.19 1.70 13.02
CA PRO A 25 22.60 0.42 12.67
C PRO A 25 22.44 -0.49 13.90
N GLY A 26 21.44 -1.36 13.88
CA GLY A 26 21.22 -2.38 14.91
C GLY A 26 20.58 -1.92 16.23
N LEU A 27 20.35 -0.60 16.39
CA LEU A 27 19.63 -0.08 17.56
C LEU A 27 18.13 0.03 17.28
N LEU A 28 17.32 -0.39 18.25
CA LEU A 28 15.87 -0.27 18.22
C LEU A 28 15.42 1.02 18.91
N PRO A 29 14.27 1.61 18.53
CA PRO A 29 13.75 2.76 19.24
C PRO A 29 13.20 2.32 20.60
N LEU A 30 13.37 3.16 21.61
CA LEU A 30 12.80 2.93 22.95
C LEU A 30 11.27 2.82 22.88
N PHE A 31 10.64 3.60 21.99
CA PHE A 31 9.21 3.58 21.74
C PHE A 31 8.94 3.34 20.24
N PRO A 32 8.43 2.16 19.84
CA PRO A 32 8.08 1.91 18.45
C PRO A 32 6.92 2.81 18.04
N SER A 33 7.11 3.60 16.99
CA SER A 33 6.15 4.60 16.53
C SER A 33 5.33 4.15 15.30
N TYR A 34 5.76 3.07 14.65
CA TYR A 34 5.06 2.42 13.54
C TYR A 34 4.38 1.14 14.05
N SER A 35 3.23 0.80 13.46
CA SER A 35 2.60 -0.50 13.71
C SER A 35 1.94 -1.01 12.44
N LEU A 36 2.13 -2.29 12.13
CA LEU A 36 1.43 -2.99 11.07
C LEU A 36 0.47 -4.00 11.67
N CYS A 37 -0.80 -3.97 11.27
CA CYS A 37 -1.82 -4.90 11.75
C CYS A 37 -2.54 -5.57 10.57
N ARG A 38 -2.76 -6.89 10.65
CA ARG A 38 -3.71 -7.59 9.78
C ARG A 38 -5.09 -7.53 10.41
N LEU A 39 -6.05 -6.98 9.68
CA LEU A 39 -7.44 -6.86 10.12
C LEU A 39 -8.25 -8.14 9.87
N GLY A 40 -7.95 -8.84 8.79
CA GLY A 40 -8.70 -10.02 8.38
C GLY A 40 -8.30 -10.53 6.99
N PRO A 41 -9.06 -11.49 6.44
CA PRO A 41 -8.92 -11.98 5.07
C PRO A 41 -9.28 -10.91 4.03
N SER A 42 -8.76 -11.03 2.81
CA SER A 42 -8.96 -10.03 1.75
C SER A 42 -10.42 -9.90 1.31
N ASN A 43 -11.21 -10.97 1.41
CA ASN A 43 -12.62 -11.01 1.02
C ASN A 43 -13.57 -10.16 1.88
N GLN A 44 -13.11 -9.65 3.03
CA GLN A 44 -13.86 -8.68 3.84
C GLN A 44 -13.84 -7.28 3.24
N TYR A 45 -13.01 -7.04 2.22
CA TYR A 45 -13.03 -5.82 1.43
C TYR A 45 -13.69 -6.09 0.07
N SER A 46 -14.64 -5.23 -0.30
CA SER A 46 -15.19 -5.18 -1.65
C SER A 46 -15.03 -3.79 -2.23
N HIS A 47 -14.60 -3.68 -3.48
CA HIS A 47 -14.51 -2.39 -4.17
C HIS A 47 -15.87 -1.69 -4.33
N MET A 48 -16.98 -2.43 -4.25
CA MET A 48 -18.34 -1.87 -4.32
C MET A 48 -18.86 -1.44 -2.95
N MET A 49 -18.55 -2.20 -1.90
CA MET A 49 -19.14 -2.01 -0.56
C MET A 49 -18.17 -1.36 0.45
N GLY A 50 -16.87 -1.42 0.19
CA GLY A 50 -15.81 -1.03 1.13
C GLY A 50 -15.46 -2.12 2.13
N LEU A 51 -14.94 -1.70 3.28
CA LEU A 51 -14.73 -2.51 4.47
C LEU A 51 -15.99 -2.49 5.33
N ASP A 52 -16.55 -3.66 5.60
CA ASP A 52 -17.69 -3.84 6.51
C ASP A 52 -17.21 -4.26 7.90
N MET A 53 -16.70 -3.29 8.67
CA MET A 53 -16.18 -3.52 10.02
C MET A 53 -16.54 -2.36 10.97
N PRO A 54 -16.84 -2.63 12.25
CA PRO A 54 -17.08 -1.58 13.25
C PRO A 54 -15.89 -0.63 13.42
N GLY A 55 -16.16 0.67 13.50
CA GLY A 55 -15.12 1.71 13.69
C GLY A 55 -14.41 2.17 12.42
N PHE A 56 -14.73 1.58 11.26
CA PHE A 56 -14.27 2.06 9.96
C PHE A 56 -15.18 3.15 9.42
N LEU A 57 -14.65 3.96 8.51
CA LEU A 57 -15.44 5.01 7.88
C LEU A 57 -16.59 4.37 7.08
N PRO A 58 -17.83 4.87 7.26
CA PRO A 58 -18.93 4.52 6.37
C PRO A 58 -18.52 4.81 4.91
N GLY A 59 -18.78 3.85 4.01
CA GLY A 59 -18.37 3.99 2.61
C GLY A 59 -16.86 3.91 2.39
N SER A 60 -16.16 3.03 3.11
CA SER A 60 -14.71 2.77 2.97
C SER A 60 -14.29 2.10 1.65
N ASN A 61 -15.09 2.23 0.60
CA ASN A 61 -14.78 1.88 -0.80
C ASN A 61 -13.77 2.85 -1.45
N PHE A 62 -12.90 3.49 -0.65
CA PHE A 62 -11.91 4.47 -1.09
C PHE A 62 -10.57 3.87 -1.55
N LEU A 63 -10.39 2.54 -1.40
CA LEU A 63 -9.14 1.91 -1.83
C LEU A 63 -9.09 1.81 -3.35
N LEU A 64 -7.92 2.09 -3.90
CA LEU A 64 -7.67 2.17 -5.32
C LEU A 64 -7.08 0.86 -5.82
N PRO A 65 -7.57 0.34 -6.97
CA PRO A 65 -7.00 -0.85 -7.57
C PRO A 65 -5.59 -0.56 -8.11
N TRP A 66 -4.67 -1.46 -7.79
CA TRP A 66 -3.36 -1.60 -8.39
C TRP A 66 -3.30 -2.95 -9.10
N ASP A 67 -3.41 -2.91 -10.43
CA ASP A 67 -3.35 -4.11 -11.27
C ASP A 67 -1.88 -4.44 -11.59
N ILE A 68 -1.40 -5.54 -11.04
CA ILE A 68 -0.04 -6.05 -11.24
C ILE A 68 -0.06 -6.99 -12.44
N PRO A 69 0.63 -6.68 -13.54
CA PRO A 69 0.69 -7.56 -14.70
C PRO A 69 1.48 -8.83 -14.38
N VAL A 70 0.87 -9.98 -14.65
CA VAL A 70 1.46 -11.32 -14.51
C VAL A 70 1.33 -12.07 -15.84
N LYS A 71 2.29 -12.97 -16.11
CA LYS A 71 2.16 -13.93 -17.21
C LYS A 71 1.32 -15.09 -16.68
N SER A 72 0.20 -15.38 -17.33
CA SER A 72 -0.61 -16.55 -16.96
C SER A 72 0.15 -17.83 -17.33
N GLU A 73 0.16 -18.81 -16.43
CA GLU A 73 0.57 -20.17 -16.75
C GLU A 73 -0.60 -20.87 -17.42
N GLN A 74 -0.82 -20.57 -18.70
CA GLN A 74 -1.80 -21.32 -19.48
C GLN A 74 -1.14 -22.64 -19.91
N GLU A 75 -1.50 -23.75 -19.26
CA GLU A 75 -1.24 -25.08 -19.83
C GLU A 75 -1.93 -25.14 -21.19
N LYS A 76 -1.15 -25.01 -22.27
CA LYS A 76 -1.63 -25.24 -23.62
C LYS A 76 -1.89 -26.74 -23.77
N TRP A 77 -3.09 -27.17 -23.40
CA TRP A 77 -3.59 -28.48 -23.79
C TRP A 77 -3.66 -28.51 -25.33
N PRO A 78 -2.96 -29.44 -26.00
CA PRO A 78 -3.00 -29.51 -27.45
C PRO A 78 -4.45 -29.73 -27.89
N THR A 79 -4.93 -28.85 -28.75
CA THR A 79 -6.27 -28.97 -29.32
C THR A 79 -6.35 -30.30 -30.07
N VAL A 80 -7.47 -31.04 -29.98
CA VAL A 80 -7.65 -32.37 -30.62
C VAL A 80 -7.39 -32.36 -32.15
N SER A 81 -7.39 -31.18 -32.77
CA SER A 81 -6.99 -30.96 -34.16
C SER A 81 -5.48 -31.13 -34.44
N GLU A 82 -4.62 -31.16 -33.43
CA GLU A 82 -3.18 -31.36 -33.56
C GLU A 82 -2.78 -32.85 -33.47
N THR A 83 -3.64 -33.70 -32.90
CA THR A 83 -3.41 -35.15 -32.76
C THR A 83 -3.94 -35.98 -33.93
N PHE A 84 -4.90 -35.47 -34.70
CA PHE A 84 -5.43 -36.17 -35.88
C PHE A 84 -5.00 -35.46 -37.16
N GLY A 85 -4.06 -36.11 -37.86
CA GLY A 85 -3.36 -35.60 -39.03
C GLY A 85 -4.24 -35.02 -40.14
N ALA A 86 -3.60 -34.14 -40.90
CA ALA A 86 -4.08 -33.47 -42.09
C ALA A 86 -5.02 -34.31 -42.97
N VAL A 87 -6.32 -33.99 -42.94
CA VAL A 87 -7.23 -34.33 -44.04
C VAL A 87 -7.98 -33.07 -44.48
N LYS A 88 -7.68 -32.66 -45.71
CA LYS A 88 -8.25 -31.52 -46.44
C LYS A 88 -9.79 -31.50 -46.36
N LYS A 89 -10.38 -30.33 -46.09
CA LYS A 89 -11.41 -29.77 -46.98
C LYS A 89 -11.58 -28.24 -46.85
N ARG A 90 -11.33 -27.64 -48.00
CA ARG A 90 -11.53 -26.29 -48.53
C ARG A 90 -13.00 -25.84 -48.50
N GLN A 91 -13.33 -24.74 -47.79
CA GLN A 91 -14.12 -23.58 -48.26
C GLN A 91 -14.59 -22.70 -47.09
N LEU A 92 -13.97 -21.54 -46.87
CA LEU A 92 -14.61 -20.21 -46.95
C LEU A 92 -13.55 -19.13 -46.68
N ARG A 93 -13.31 -18.25 -47.65
CA ARG A 93 -12.32 -17.17 -47.60
C ARG A 93 -12.96 -15.89 -47.02
N LYS A 94 -12.27 -15.29 -46.02
CA LYS A 94 -11.99 -13.85 -45.79
C LYS A 94 -13.20 -12.92 -45.58
N LEU A 95 -13.25 -11.94 -44.65
CA LEU A 95 -12.25 -11.08 -44.00
C LEU A 95 -12.59 -10.99 -42.49
N THR A 96 -11.67 -10.97 -41.53
CA THR A 96 -10.64 -9.94 -41.36
C THR A 96 -9.46 -10.53 -40.62
N LYS A 97 -8.29 -10.40 -41.23
CA LYS A 97 -6.99 -10.81 -40.72
C LYS A 97 -6.39 -9.61 -40.01
N VAL A 98 -6.40 -9.63 -38.68
CA VAL A 98 -5.27 -9.11 -37.90
C VAL A 98 -4.91 -10.21 -36.92
N ALA A 99 -4.11 -11.14 -37.41
CA ALA A 99 -3.23 -11.90 -36.54
C ALA A 99 -2.29 -10.86 -35.92
N ALA A 100 -2.65 -10.38 -34.73
CA ALA A 100 -1.67 -9.76 -33.86
C ALA A 100 -0.74 -10.89 -33.41
N GLU A 101 0.51 -10.75 -33.76
CA GLU A 101 1.64 -11.56 -33.33
C GLU A 101 1.52 -11.92 -31.84
N GLY A 102 1.64 -13.21 -31.51
CA GLY A 102 2.09 -13.78 -30.23
C GLY A 102 2.04 -12.99 -28.91
N VAL A 103 1.04 -12.15 -28.65
CA VAL A 103 0.85 -11.53 -27.33
C VAL A 103 0.03 -12.49 -26.49
N GLU A 104 0.73 -13.33 -25.73
CA GLU A 104 0.14 -14.06 -24.60
C GLU A 104 -0.68 -13.06 -23.75
N PRO A 105 -1.95 -13.35 -23.41
CA PRO A 105 -2.77 -12.42 -22.65
C PRO A 105 -2.13 -12.14 -21.29
N VAL A 106 -1.62 -10.93 -21.11
CA VAL A 106 -1.14 -10.46 -19.80
C VAL A 106 -2.33 -10.44 -18.86
N THR A 107 -2.35 -11.38 -17.92
CA THR A 107 -3.35 -11.41 -16.85
C THR A 107 -2.87 -10.48 -15.74
N SER A 108 -3.76 -9.92 -14.93
CA SER A 108 -3.35 -9.04 -13.83
C SER A 108 -3.88 -9.53 -12.50
N VAL A 109 -3.04 -9.50 -11.48
CA VAL A 109 -3.44 -9.72 -10.09
C VAL A 109 -3.74 -8.35 -9.46
N ARG A 110 -4.89 -8.22 -8.81
CA ARG A 110 -5.35 -6.95 -8.25
C ARG A 110 -5.02 -6.82 -6.77
N VAL A 111 -4.38 -5.72 -6.41
CA VAL A 111 -4.13 -5.26 -5.04
C VAL A 111 -4.97 -4.00 -4.81
N PHE A 112 -5.41 -3.71 -3.59
CA PHE A 112 -6.06 -2.43 -3.28
C PHE A 112 -5.25 -1.63 -2.28
N LEU A 113 -5.05 -0.33 -2.57
CA LEU A 113 -4.24 0.57 -1.77
C LEU A 113 -5.03 1.81 -1.36
N GLY A 114 -4.84 2.31 -0.14
CA GLY A 114 -5.44 3.57 0.28
C GLY A 114 -4.59 4.29 1.32
N MET A 115 -4.49 5.62 1.17
CA MET A 115 -3.80 6.48 2.13
C MET A 115 -4.82 7.38 2.81
N GLU A 116 -5.00 7.17 4.10
CA GLU A 116 -5.96 7.89 4.91
C GLU A 116 -5.29 9.04 5.66
N TYR A 117 -5.92 10.20 5.55
CA TYR A 117 -5.58 11.41 6.28
C TYR A 117 -6.59 11.66 7.37
N GLU A 118 -6.13 12.16 8.51
CA GLU A 118 -6.95 12.54 9.65
C GLU A 118 -6.52 13.92 10.13
N CYS A 119 -7.48 14.83 10.35
CA CYS A 119 -7.22 16.12 10.97
C CYS A 119 -7.44 16.06 12.49
N PRO A 120 -6.92 17.04 13.27
CA PRO A 120 -7.12 17.10 14.73
C PRO A 120 -8.59 17.12 15.20
N ARG A 121 -9.54 17.34 14.28
CA ARG A 121 -10.99 17.32 14.56
C ARG A 121 -11.64 15.97 14.26
N GLY A 122 -10.86 14.99 13.82
CA GLY A 122 -11.34 13.64 13.50
C GLY A 122 -11.94 13.50 12.09
N HIS A 123 -11.94 14.52 11.24
CA HIS A 123 -12.32 14.32 9.84
C HIS A 123 -11.27 13.47 9.14
N ARG A 124 -11.73 12.37 8.53
CA ARG A 124 -10.91 11.43 7.80
C ARG A 124 -11.30 11.40 6.33
N PHE A 125 -10.32 11.25 5.46
CA PHE A 125 -10.51 11.16 4.01
C PHE A 125 -9.32 10.49 3.34
N PHE A 126 -9.48 10.11 2.08
CA PHE A 126 -8.44 9.45 1.28
C PHE A 126 -8.02 10.33 0.11
N CYS A 127 -6.77 10.18 -0.31
CA CYS A 127 -6.23 10.80 -1.52
C CYS A 127 -5.92 9.75 -2.59
N SER A 128 -6.20 10.06 -3.86
CA SER A 128 -5.77 9.26 -5.02
C SER A 128 -4.50 9.77 -5.67
N GLY A 129 -3.95 10.87 -5.17
CA GLY A 129 -2.66 11.40 -5.52
C GLY A 129 -2.31 12.60 -4.65
N PRO A 130 -1.14 13.21 -4.83
CA PRO A 130 -0.64 14.27 -3.96
C PRO A 130 -1.56 15.48 -3.80
N ASP A 131 -2.33 15.77 -4.84
CA ASP A 131 -3.19 16.95 -4.99
C ASP A 131 -4.68 16.58 -5.14
N LYS A 132 -5.04 15.30 -4.98
CA LYS A 132 -6.38 14.80 -5.31
C LYS A 132 -6.99 14.00 -4.17
N VAL A 133 -7.99 14.59 -3.52
CA VAL A 133 -8.86 13.87 -2.58
C VAL A 133 -9.93 13.08 -3.31
N ILE A 134 -10.14 11.84 -2.85
CA ILE A 134 -11.16 10.95 -3.36
C ILE A 134 -12.51 11.45 -2.87
N LYS A 135 -13.36 11.83 -3.81
CA LYS A 135 -14.76 12.16 -3.55
C LYS A 135 -15.60 10.95 -3.96
N VAL A 136 -16.31 10.37 -3.01
CA VAL A 136 -17.27 9.31 -3.32
C VAL A 136 -18.52 9.94 -3.93
N SER A 137 -18.81 9.54 -5.16
CA SER A 137 -20.09 9.81 -5.82
C SER A 137 -21.19 8.98 -5.14
N SER A 138 -22.46 9.39 -5.28
CA SER A 138 -23.64 8.67 -4.74
C SER A 138 -23.69 7.17 -5.07
N ASN A 139 -22.95 6.74 -6.10
CA ASN A 139 -22.91 5.34 -6.53
C ASN A 139 -21.72 4.54 -5.94
N SER A 140 -20.93 5.11 -5.02
CA SER A 140 -19.84 4.42 -4.31
C SER A 140 -18.76 3.78 -5.20
N ILE A 141 -18.57 4.25 -6.43
CA ILE A 141 -17.51 3.76 -7.32
C ILE A 141 -16.37 4.78 -7.40
N VAL A 142 -15.18 4.38 -6.97
CA VAL A 142 -13.95 5.14 -7.21
C VAL A 142 -13.39 4.73 -8.58
N LYS A 143 -13.28 5.69 -9.49
CA LYS A 143 -12.79 5.46 -10.87
C LYS A 143 -11.28 5.56 -11.03
N ASP A 144 -10.60 6.09 -10.02
CA ASP A 144 -9.15 6.23 -10.01
C ASP A 144 -8.48 4.87 -9.76
N ASN A 145 -7.23 4.73 -10.18
CA ASN A 145 -6.36 3.61 -9.85
C ASN A 145 -5.21 4.07 -8.94
N ALA A 146 -4.44 3.13 -8.41
CA ALA A 146 -3.38 3.41 -7.45
C ALA A 146 -2.06 3.88 -8.07
N SER A 147 -1.98 4.13 -9.38
CA SER A 147 -0.72 4.47 -10.07
C SER A 147 0.06 5.60 -9.39
N ARG A 148 -0.64 6.69 -9.01
CA ARG A 148 -0.02 7.84 -8.34
C ARG A 148 0.45 7.51 -6.92
N LEU A 149 -0.25 6.64 -6.20
CA LEU A 149 0.17 6.20 -4.85
C LEU A 149 1.48 5.40 -4.89
N VAL A 150 1.74 4.69 -6.00
CA VAL A 150 2.94 3.87 -6.18
C VAL A 150 4.11 4.69 -6.74
N GLN A 151 3.82 5.62 -7.66
CA GLN A 151 4.84 6.29 -8.48
C GLN A 151 5.23 7.70 -8.00
N MET A 152 4.44 8.33 -7.14
CA MET A 152 4.67 9.70 -6.68
C MET A 152 4.90 9.77 -5.18
N ASP A 153 5.66 10.77 -4.76
CA ASP A 153 5.75 11.16 -3.35
C ASP A 153 4.40 11.72 -2.91
N MET A 154 3.88 11.22 -1.80
CA MET A 154 2.57 11.60 -1.27
C MET A 154 2.76 12.55 -0.09
N PRO A 155 2.04 13.66 0.01
CA PRO A 155 2.24 14.63 1.07
C PRO A 155 1.92 13.99 2.43
N LEU A 156 2.78 14.18 3.41
CA LEU A 156 2.49 13.77 4.78
C LEU A 156 1.35 14.60 5.38
N TYR A 157 1.22 15.86 4.94
CA TYR A 157 0.21 16.81 5.41
C TYR A 157 -0.53 17.47 4.24
N THR A 158 -1.86 17.52 4.30
CA THR A 158 -2.71 18.14 3.28
C THR A 158 -3.87 18.91 3.92
N ALA A 159 -4.45 19.85 3.18
CA ALA A 159 -5.57 20.65 3.68
C ALA A 159 -6.80 19.76 3.94
N CYS A 160 -7.44 19.93 5.09
CA CYS A 160 -8.72 19.28 5.35
C CYS A 160 -9.82 19.94 4.50
N HIS A 161 -10.62 19.13 3.81
CA HIS A 161 -11.67 19.61 2.92
C HIS A 161 -12.98 20.00 3.63
N TYR A 162 -13.03 19.94 4.96
CA TYR A 162 -14.23 20.34 5.70
C TYR A 162 -14.34 21.87 5.78
N LYS A 163 -15.54 22.40 5.58
CA LYS A 163 -15.76 23.82 5.29
C LYS A 163 -15.45 24.78 6.45
N GLN A 164 -15.45 24.31 7.71
CA GLN A 164 -15.30 25.19 8.88
C GLN A 164 -14.65 24.50 10.09
N PRO A 165 -13.63 25.11 10.75
CA PRO A 165 -12.94 26.33 10.32
C PRO A 165 -12.05 26.04 9.11
N LYS A 166 -11.93 27.02 8.21
CA LYS A 166 -11.03 26.94 7.06
C LYS A 166 -9.59 26.78 7.53
N GLY A 167 -8.81 25.96 6.84
CA GLY A 167 -7.35 25.91 7.02
C GLY A 167 -6.84 24.91 8.07
N CYS A 168 -7.66 23.99 8.59
CA CYS A 168 -7.10 22.88 9.37
C CYS A 168 -6.39 21.88 8.45
N MET A 169 -5.23 21.42 8.88
CA MET A 169 -4.41 20.43 8.16
C MET A 169 -4.73 19.03 8.66
N ALA A 170 -4.66 18.07 7.75
CA ALA A 170 -4.79 16.64 8.02
C ALA A 170 -3.44 15.96 7.75
N GLN A 171 -3.12 14.97 8.58
CA GLN A 171 -1.90 14.18 8.48
C GLN A 171 -2.24 12.79 7.96
N MET A 172 -1.37 12.21 7.12
CA MET A 172 -1.47 10.80 6.75
C MET A 172 -1.23 9.93 7.98
N MET A 173 -2.25 9.20 8.43
CA MET A 173 -2.19 8.41 9.66
C MET A 173 -2.18 6.90 9.40
N ARG A 174 -2.83 6.46 8.32
CA ARG A 174 -3.06 5.02 8.06
C ARG A 174 -2.93 4.72 6.58
N ILE A 175 -2.24 3.63 6.27
CA ILE A 175 -2.08 3.12 4.91
C ILE A 175 -2.67 1.72 4.88
N TYR A 176 -3.65 1.54 4.00
CA TYR A 176 -4.41 0.33 3.80
C TYR A 176 -3.84 -0.44 2.61
N ILE A 177 -3.61 -1.74 2.79
CA ILE A 177 -3.18 -2.66 1.74
C ILE A 177 -4.07 -3.90 1.79
N VAL A 178 -4.77 -4.21 0.71
CA VAL A 178 -5.46 -5.50 0.53
C VAL A 178 -4.61 -6.35 -0.40
N THR A 179 -3.95 -7.36 0.16
CA THR A 179 -3.14 -8.31 -0.61
C THR A 179 -4.03 -9.29 -1.37
N PRO A 180 -3.58 -9.80 -2.52
CA PRO A 180 -4.40 -10.66 -3.34
C PRO A 180 -4.59 -12.02 -2.65
N CYS A 181 -5.77 -12.61 -2.82
CA CYS A 181 -5.95 -14.04 -2.61
C CYS A 181 -5.35 -14.83 -3.79
N ASP A 182 -5.26 -16.14 -3.65
CA ASP A 182 -4.78 -16.99 -4.74
C ASP A 182 -5.70 -16.86 -5.97
N VAL A 183 -5.11 -16.42 -7.08
CA VAL A 183 -5.82 -16.24 -8.35
C VAL A 183 -5.50 -17.45 -9.24
N ALA A 184 -6.53 -18.20 -9.62
CA ALA A 184 -6.37 -19.35 -10.50
C ALA A 184 -5.64 -18.97 -11.80
N ASN A 185 -4.71 -19.82 -12.24
CA ASN A 185 -3.91 -19.63 -13.46
C ASN A 185 -3.01 -18.38 -13.46
N CYS A 186 -2.75 -17.80 -12.28
CA CYS A 186 -1.77 -16.73 -12.10
C CYS A 186 -0.68 -17.17 -11.11
N PRO A 187 0.58 -16.79 -11.35
CA PRO A 187 1.63 -17.01 -10.37
C PRO A 187 1.33 -16.23 -9.08
N PRO A 188 1.70 -16.75 -7.90
CA PRO A 188 1.50 -16.04 -6.64
C PRO A 188 2.23 -14.70 -6.62
N VAL A 189 1.55 -13.65 -6.16
CA VAL A 189 2.13 -12.31 -6.01
C VAL A 189 2.27 -11.95 -4.54
N ARG A 190 3.46 -11.52 -4.14
CA ARG A 190 3.77 -10.99 -2.81
C ARG A 190 3.94 -9.49 -2.87
N VAL A 191 3.17 -8.77 -2.07
CA VAL A 191 3.27 -7.31 -1.93
C VAL A 191 4.31 -7.00 -0.87
N GLN A 192 5.20 -6.05 -1.15
CA GLN A 192 6.25 -5.60 -0.25
C GLN A 192 6.07 -4.11 0.08
N ILE A 193 6.28 -3.74 1.33
CA ILE A 193 6.19 -2.35 1.80
C ILE A 193 7.52 -1.85 2.38
N ASN A 194 7.89 -0.62 2.03
CA ASN A 194 9.14 0.00 2.47
C ASN A 194 8.94 1.52 2.70
N PRO A 195 8.26 1.92 3.79
CA PRO A 195 7.87 3.31 4.00
C PRO A 195 9.05 4.18 4.45
N TYR A 196 9.30 5.27 3.72
CA TYR A 196 10.24 6.32 4.10
C TYR A 196 9.52 7.67 4.16
N ILE A 197 9.66 8.36 5.28
CA ILE A 197 9.04 9.66 5.53
C ILE A 197 10.11 10.74 5.51
N GLN A 198 9.91 11.76 4.69
CA GLN A 198 10.68 13.00 4.69
C GLN A 198 9.87 14.09 5.41
N PRO A 199 10.22 14.46 6.65
CA PRO A 199 9.38 15.34 7.48
C PRO A 199 9.65 16.84 7.27
N CYS A 200 10.60 17.24 6.42
CA CYS A 200 10.78 18.63 5.96
C CYS A 200 11.60 18.65 4.64
N PRO A 201 11.86 19.81 4.01
CA PRO A 201 12.79 19.89 2.88
C PRO A 201 14.19 19.37 3.23
N ALA A 202 14.88 18.80 2.24
CA ALA A 202 16.27 18.41 2.38
C ALA A 202 17.16 19.63 2.67
N PRO A 203 18.23 19.48 3.49
CA PRO A 203 18.74 18.25 4.07
C PRO A 203 18.04 17.87 5.38
N CYS A 204 17.29 16.76 5.39
CA CYS A 204 16.64 16.22 6.58
C CYS A 204 16.79 14.69 6.64
N PRO A 205 16.75 14.07 7.83
CA PRO A 205 16.72 12.63 7.95
C PRO A 205 15.40 12.06 7.41
N GLN A 206 15.45 10.84 6.88
CA GLN A 206 14.26 10.12 6.42
C GLN A 206 13.89 9.08 7.48
N PHE A 207 12.66 9.14 8.01
CA PHE A 207 12.19 8.23 9.04
C PHE A 207 11.63 6.95 8.42
N HIS A 208 11.90 5.81 9.05
CA HIS A 208 11.45 4.50 8.60
C HIS A 208 11.24 3.55 9.81
N PRO A 209 10.57 2.39 9.63
CA PRO A 209 10.29 1.47 10.73
C PRO A 209 11.51 0.70 11.26
N GLY A 210 12.71 0.92 10.71
CA GLY A 210 13.93 0.20 11.09
C GLY A 210 14.03 -1.23 10.55
N LEU A 211 13.44 -1.49 9.37
CA LEU A 211 13.55 -2.78 8.69
C LEU A 211 14.78 -2.80 7.77
N ASP A 212 15.55 -3.88 7.79
CA ASP A 212 16.74 -4.05 6.94
C ASP A 212 16.39 -4.30 5.47
N SER A 213 15.18 -4.79 5.20
CA SER A 213 14.65 -5.06 3.86
C SER A 213 13.17 -4.69 3.79
N PRO A 214 12.61 -4.47 2.57
CA PRO A 214 11.17 -4.32 2.40
C PRO A 214 10.40 -5.45 3.09
N LEU A 215 9.33 -5.10 3.80
CA LEU A 215 8.50 -6.06 4.51
C LEU A 215 7.53 -6.72 3.55
N GLU A 216 7.63 -8.03 3.42
CA GLU A 216 6.71 -8.82 2.62
C GLU A 216 5.41 -9.12 3.38
N LEU A 217 4.28 -8.78 2.76
CA LEU A 217 2.96 -9.00 3.32
C LEU A 217 2.42 -10.37 2.90
N PRO A 218 1.91 -11.17 3.85
CA PRO A 218 1.16 -12.37 3.52
C PRO A 218 -0.03 -12.10 2.59
N GLN A 219 -0.30 -13.06 1.70
CA GLN A 219 -1.47 -13.07 0.82
C GLN A 219 -2.78 -13.14 1.62
N ASP A 220 -3.88 -12.86 0.92
CA ASP A 220 -5.24 -12.90 1.44
C ASP A 220 -5.40 -12.10 2.76
N GLY A 221 -4.99 -10.83 2.76
CA GLY A 221 -5.01 -10.03 3.97
C GLY A 221 -5.37 -8.58 3.74
N ILE A 222 -6.14 -8.02 4.66
CA ILE A 222 -6.32 -6.58 4.80
C ILE A 222 -5.33 -6.11 5.86
N TRP A 223 -4.39 -5.26 5.46
CA TRP A 223 -3.31 -4.75 6.29
C TRP A 223 -3.45 -3.26 6.49
N VAL A 224 -3.12 -2.79 7.69
CA VAL A 224 -3.04 -1.36 8.01
C VAL A 224 -1.68 -1.06 8.61
N LEU A 225 -0.89 -0.27 7.89
CA LEU A 225 0.29 0.39 8.43
C LEU A 225 -0.16 1.71 9.05
N ARG A 226 0.05 1.86 10.36
CA ARG A 226 -0.16 3.12 11.07
C ARG A 226 1.14 3.89 11.12
N LEU A 227 1.08 5.15 10.71
CA LEU A 227 2.21 6.07 10.73
C LEU A 227 2.31 6.80 12.08
N PRO A 228 3.51 7.22 12.48
CA PRO A 228 3.73 8.09 13.62
C PRO A 228 2.95 9.40 13.50
N HIS A 229 2.42 9.89 14.64
CA HIS A 229 1.84 11.23 14.72
C HIS A 229 2.91 12.32 14.81
N ILE A 230 4.03 12.03 15.47
CA ILE A 230 5.15 12.96 15.69
C ILE A 230 6.41 12.31 15.15
N TYR A 231 7.25 13.08 14.46
CA TYR A 231 8.56 12.65 14.00
C TYR A 231 9.62 13.41 14.79
N ARG A 232 10.59 12.70 15.37
CA ARG A 232 11.62 13.31 16.22
C ARG A 232 12.95 12.56 16.05
N ASP A 233 14.00 13.32 15.78
CA ASP A 233 15.38 12.85 15.82
C ASP A 233 16.06 13.26 17.15
N GLU A 234 17.37 13.07 17.24
CA GLU A 234 18.16 13.43 18.42
C GLU A 234 18.17 14.94 18.72
N ASN A 235 17.96 15.79 17.72
CA ASN A 235 18.13 17.24 17.79
C ASN A 235 16.79 17.98 17.93
N GLN A 236 15.74 17.51 17.25
CA GLN A 236 14.49 18.26 17.12
C GLN A 236 13.26 17.39 16.90
N THR A 237 12.10 17.98 17.21
CA THR A 237 10.78 17.47 16.85
C THR A 237 10.32 18.16 15.57
N TYR A 238 9.98 17.37 14.55
CA TYR A 238 9.40 17.87 13.30
C TYR A 238 7.91 18.07 13.51
N LEU A 239 7.51 19.33 13.66
CA LEU A 239 6.12 19.72 13.78
C LEU A 239 5.47 19.82 12.40
N MET A 240 4.14 19.69 12.37
CA MET A 240 3.36 19.92 11.16
C MET A 240 3.67 21.33 10.62
N PRO A 241 4.24 21.44 9.41
CA PRO A 241 4.61 22.72 8.84
C PRO A 241 3.39 23.49 8.37
N ASN A 242 3.57 24.80 8.18
CA ASN A 242 2.60 25.62 7.46
C ASN A 242 2.65 25.37 5.93
N ASP A 243 3.77 24.82 5.43
CA ASP A 243 4.00 24.55 4.00
C ASP A 243 3.98 23.05 3.68
N HIS A 244 3.52 22.64 2.49
CA HIS A 244 3.29 21.24 2.10
C HIS A 244 4.55 20.42 1.74
N ASN A 245 5.71 20.72 2.32
CA ASN A 245 7.00 20.13 1.91
C ASN A 245 7.45 18.93 2.77
N CYS A 246 6.50 18.06 3.11
CA CYS A 246 6.75 16.81 3.84
C CYS A 246 6.07 15.68 3.10
N TYR A 247 6.75 14.54 2.97
CA TYR A 247 6.30 13.47 2.09
C TYR A 247 6.50 12.09 2.69
N LEU A 248 5.55 11.21 2.43
CA LEU A 248 5.83 9.79 2.24
C LEU A 248 6.45 9.63 0.86
N LEU A 249 7.69 9.13 0.81
CA LEU A 249 8.42 8.97 -0.43
C LEU A 249 7.86 7.81 -1.26
N LYS A 250 7.91 7.96 -2.58
CA LYS A 250 7.60 6.92 -3.56
C LYS A 250 8.51 5.70 -3.37
N GLY A 251 8.11 4.58 -3.98
CA GLY A 251 8.81 3.31 -3.78
C GLY A 251 8.41 2.60 -2.48
N MET A 252 7.40 3.12 -1.77
CA MET A 252 6.79 2.42 -0.64
C MET A 252 6.26 1.05 -1.05
N PHE A 253 5.62 0.92 -2.21
CA PHE A 253 5.01 -0.33 -2.65
C PHE A 253 5.83 -0.97 -3.76
N THR A 254 6.19 -2.23 -3.55
CA THR A 254 6.81 -3.09 -4.55
C THR A 254 6.14 -4.46 -4.52
N TYR A 255 6.45 -5.31 -5.49
CA TYR A 255 5.92 -6.67 -5.53
C TYR A 255 6.94 -7.65 -6.08
N ARG A 256 6.76 -8.91 -5.73
CA ARG A 256 7.49 -10.04 -6.30
C ARG A 256 6.50 -11.08 -6.82
N ILE A 257 6.78 -11.59 -8.01
CA ILE A 257 6.11 -12.76 -8.58
C ILE A 257 6.92 -13.98 -8.15
N LEU A 258 6.24 -14.97 -7.57
CA LEU A 258 6.84 -16.23 -7.11
C LEU A 258 6.84 -17.29 -8.22
#